data_AF-A0A6G3QJI3-F1
#
_entry.id   AF-A0A6G3QJI3-F1
#
_cell.length_a   1.000
_cell.length_b   1.000
_cell.length_c   1.000
_cell.angle_alpha   90.00
_cell.angle_beta   90.00
_cell.angle_gamma   90.00
#
_symmetry.space_group_name_H-M   'P 1'
#
loop_
_entity.id
_entity.type
_entity.pdbx_description
1 polymer ?
#
loop_
_entity_poly.entity_id
_entity_poly.type
_entity_poly.pdbx_seq_one_letter_code
_entity_poly.pdbx_strand_id
1 'polypeptide(L)'
;MTWPDEAVADGTATTPAHPSRIALFEAIRADRTGPVATRLLRLTHADTPFVRREALDLLHNLAHEQPWPEAVNAAVARLGDPDEEVRRRAACLVGYRGQPGPVLAALGELTDPVVRTILARALGPTAAHLTDDDLASVRFLAHLETLREAPPTRRRFLDAVLLDDVQEAVHHLEDIGHLWGQALYKLGREHDTYALVARLLTDPATRDIGADLAREACHDWRAAPVRLLPLLIQHQGQKATPALGAALTTASISEAARRTHGALLIEVPSTPPPRARRIPSTATAYDSASAAALLAAKPVGITRLAHASDIFAPLLDAGPLTFRQAAQLYNLTFHRPGRSQAECAPLWLRHAGHSALPRLLALMTPHLADYGFGEYYLAGLARMGSQAHPALPSVTALTDSRTRIPVNDSTRDAEMRLDESLLAAALSTRRAIHADAVPPPPAPLSPQ
;
A
#
# COMPACT_ATOMS: atom_id res chain seq x y z
N MET A 1 -33.57 -17.54 28.40
CA MET A 1 -32.32 -16.93 27.92
C MET A 1 -32.49 -15.43 27.97
N THR A 2 -31.45 -14.69 28.34
CA THR A 2 -31.49 -13.20 28.26
C THR A 2 -31.17 -12.77 26.83
N TRP A 3 -31.65 -11.61 26.38
CA TRP A 3 -31.44 -11.13 25.00
C TRP A 3 -29.97 -11.18 24.49
N PRO A 4 -28.93 -10.88 25.31
CA PRO A 4 -27.54 -11.06 24.88
C PRO A 4 -27.15 -12.52 24.60
N ASP A 5 -27.76 -13.48 25.28
CA ASP A 5 -27.46 -14.90 25.12
C ASP A 5 -27.96 -15.42 23.80
N GLU A 6 -29.20 -15.05 23.46
CA GLU A 6 -29.83 -15.43 22.21
C GLU A 6 -29.07 -14.81 21.04
N ALA A 7 -28.77 -13.51 21.12
CA ALA A 7 -28.03 -12.80 20.08
C ALA A 7 -26.60 -13.33 19.83
N VAL A 8 -25.95 -13.87 20.87
CA VAL A 8 -24.63 -14.50 20.71
C VAL A 8 -24.78 -15.94 20.21
N ALA A 9 -25.77 -16.68 20.72
CA ALA A 9 -26.00 -18.07 20.34
C ALA A 9 -26.50 -18.25 18.91
N ASP A 10 -27.22 -17.27 18.35
CA ASP A 10 -27.68 -17.26 16.96
C ASP A 10 -26.71 -16.56 15.99
N GLY A 11 -25.60 -15.98 16.49
CA GLY A 11 -24.60 -15.26 15.70
C GLY A 11 -25.02 -13.86 15.23
N THR A 12 -26.18 -13.36 15.64
CA THR A 12 -26.64 -12.02 15.24
C THR A 12 -25.82 -10.90 15.88
N ALA A 13 -25.17 -11.14 17.02
CA ALA A 13 -24.29 -10.19 17.69
C ALA A 13 -22.93 -10.02 17.00
N THR A 14 -22.44 -11.02 16.26
CA THR A 14 -21.15 -10.96 15.54
C THR A 14 -21.27 -10.46 14.12
N THR A 15 -22.49 -10.50 13.55
CA THR A 15 -22.78 -9.95 12.23
C THR A 15 -22.55 -8.43 12.18
N PRO A 16 -21.68 -7.92 11.29
CA PRO A 16 -21.44 -6.49 11.13
C PRO A 16 -22.73 -5.72 10.82
N ALA A 17 -22.89 -4.55 11.43
CA ALA A 17 -24.06 -3.66 11.28
C ALA A 17 -25.43 -4.24 11.68
N HIS A 18 -25.48 -5.45 12.25
CA HIS A 18 -26.74 -5.99 12.76
C HIS A 18 -27.21 -5.24 14.02
N PRO A 19 -28.52 -4.96 14.19
CA PRO A 19 -29.04 -4.22 15.35
C PRO A 19 -28.64 -4.82 16.70
N SER A 20 -28.62 -6.16 16.82
CA SER A 20 -28.19 -6.84 18.05
C SER A 20 -26.74 -6.52 18.42
N ARG A 21 -25.84 -6.48 17.42
CA ARG A 21 -24.44 -6.09 17.62
C ARG A 21 -24.33 -4.65 18.11
N ILE A 22 -25.03 -3.73 17.44
CA ILE A 22 -25.01 -2.30 17.75
C ILE A 22 -25.47 -2.07 19.18
N ALA A 23 -26.64 -2.62 19.54
CA ALA A 23 -27.20 -2.47 20.88
C ALA A 23 -26.32 -3.13 21.97
N LEU A 24 -25.70 -4.28 21.70
CA LEU A 24 -24.76 -4.92 22.61
C LEU A 24 -23.53 -4.04 22.84
N PHE A 25 -22.96 -3.48 21.78
CA PHE A 25 -21.78 -2.62 21.86
C PHE A 25 -22.10 -1.31 22.58
N GLU A 26 -23.23 -0.67 22.26
CA GLU A 26 -23.69 0.54 22.95
C GLU A 26 -23.90 0.30 24.45
N ALA A 27 -24.55 -0.80 24.83
CA ALA A 27 -24.77 -1.15 26.24
C ALA A 27 -23.44 -1.34 27.00
N ILE A 28 -22.48 -2.04 26.41
CA ILE A 28 -21.17 -2.28 27.04
C ILE A 28 -20.31 -1.01 27.07
N ARG A 29 -20.38 -0.16 26.04
CA ARG A 29 -19.70 1.14 26.06
C ARG A 29 -20.26 2.06 27.13
N ALA A 30 -21.57 2.02 27.35
CA ALA A 30 -22.23 2.79 28.40
C ALA A 30 -21.85 2.28 29.80
N ASP A 31 -21.76 0.96 29.99
CA ASP A 31 -21.37 0.35 31.26
C ASP A 31 -20.64 -0.99 31.07
N ARG A 32 -19.30 -0.95 31.19
CA ARG A 32 -18.43 -2.14 31.10
C ARG A 32 -18.46 -3.04 32.33
N THR A 33 -19.03 -2.57 33.44
CA THR A 33 -19.24 -3.37 34.65
C THR A 33 -20.67 -3.90 34.75
N GLY A 34 -21.53 -3.44 33.84
CA GLY A 34 -22.95 -3.69 33.85
C GLY A 34 -23.35 -5.13 33.54
N PRO A 35 -24.66 -5.42 33.56
CA PRO A 35 -25.19 -6.76 33.39
C PRO A 35 -24.88 -7.35 32.01
N VAL A 36 -24.89 -6.54 30.95
CA VAL A 36 -24.60 -7.00 29.57
C VAL A 36 -23.12 -7.39 29.45
N ALA A 37 -22.21 -6.56 29.96
CA ALA A 37 -20.77 -6.83 29.97
C ALA A 37 -20.45 -8.09 30.81
N THR A 38 -21.00 -8.16 32.03
CA THR A 38 -20.87 -9.34 32.90
C THR A 38 -21.45 -10.59 32.25
N ARG A 39 -22.52 -10.47 31.46
CA ARG A 39 -23.09 -11.60 30.74
C ARG A 39 -22.19 -12.06 29.60
N LEU A 40 -21.66 -11.14 28.78
CA LEU A 40 -20.74 -11.46 27.70
C LEU A 40 -19.48 -12.17 28.23
N LEU A 41 -18.89 -11.68 29.33
CA LEU A 41 -17.75 -12.33 29.99
C LEU A 41 -18.10 -13.76 30.42
N ARG A 42 -19.30 -14.02 30.95
CA ARG A 42 -19.76 -15.37 31.32
C ARG A 42 -19.96 -16.28 30.11
N LEU A 43 -20.34 -15.76 28.94
CA LEU A 43 -20.54 -16.56 27.73
C LEU A 43 -19.23 -17.19 27.22
N THR A 44 -18.07 -16.68 27.63
CA THR A 44 -16.77 -17.36 27.40
C THR A 44 -16.66 -18.71 28.11
N HIS A 45 -17.58 -19.03 29.04
CA HIS A 45 -17.66 -20.30 29.77
C HIS A 45 -18.89 -21.13 29.37
N ALA A 46 -19.59 -20.77 28.28
CA ALA A 46 -20.75 -21.51 27.82
C ALA A 46 -20.38 -22.95 27.40
N ASP A 47 -21.32 -23.89 27.56
CA ASP A 47 -21.11 -25.30 27.19
C ASP A 47 -20.81 -25.46 25.69
N THR A 48 -21.50 -24.68 24.86
CA THR A 48 -21.37 -24.72 23.41
C THR A 48 -20.09 -23.98 22.94
N PRO A 49 -19.17 -24.64 22.21
CA PRO A 49 -17.96 -23.99 21.70
C PRO A 49 -18.24 -22.81 20.76
N PHE A 50 -19.32 -22.88 19.97
CA PHE A 50 -19.76 -21.77 19.13
C PHE A 50 -19.99 -20.49 19.95
N VAL A 51 -20.74 -20.58 21.05
CA VAL A 51 -21.03 -19.43 21.91
C VAL A 51 -19.75 -18.85 22.53
N ARG A 52 -18.81 -19.71 22.96
CA ARG A 52 -17.52 -19.26 23.50
C ARG A 52 -16.70 -18.50 22.45
N ARG A 53 -16.66 -19.02 21.22
CA ARG A 53 -16.00 -18.41 20.07
C ARG A 53 -16.58 -17.02 19.77
N GLU A 54 -17.90 -16.91 19.65
CA GLU A 54 -18.57 -15.63 19.36
C GLU A 54 -18.37 -14.62 20.50
N ALA A 55 -18.42 -15.07 21.75
CA ALA A 55 -18.15 -14.22 22.89
C ALA A 55 -16.71 -13.64 22.85
N LEU A 56 -15.71 -14.46 22.55
CA LEU A 56 -14.31 -14.00 22.42
C LEU A 56 -14.12 -13.00 21.28
N ASP A 57 -14.79 -13.20 20.14
CA ASP A 57 -14.75 -12.25 19.01
C ASP A 57 -15.35 -10.88 19.38
N LEU A 58 -16.48 -10.89 20.10
CA LEU A 58 -17.11 -9.66 20.57
C LEU A 58 -16.22 -8.94 21.58
N LEU A 59 -15.64 -9.68 22.54
CA LEU A 59 -14.70 -9.15 23.51
C LEU A 59 -13.45 -8.58 22.83
N HIS A 60 -12.92 -9.26 21.81
CA HIS A 60 -11.78 -8.77 21.03
C HIS A 60 -12.09 -7.44 20.35
N ASN A 61 -13.24 -7.35 19.69
CA ASN A 61 -13.68 -6.12 19.04
C ASN A 61 -13.91 -4.97 20.03
N LEU A 62 -14.52 -5.24 21.18
CA LEU A 62 -14.76 -4.22 22.22
C LEU A 62 -13.45 -3.76 22.88
N ALA A 63 -12.51 -4.68 23.08
CA ALA A 63 -11.19 -4.37 23.59
C ALA A 63 -10.33 -3.65 22.53
N HIS A 64 -10.63 -3.80 21.23
CA HIS A 64 -10.00 -3.02 20.17
C HIS A 64 -10.31 -1.53 20.32
N GLU A 65 -11.53 -1.17 20.71
CA GLU A 65 -11.92 0.24 20.86
C GLU A 65 -11.28 0.91 22.08
N GLN A 66 -11.24 0.22 23.22
CA GLN A 66 -10.52 0.69 24.41
C GLN A 66 -10.07 -0.50 25.27
N PRO A 67 -8.97 -0.36 26.05
CA PRO A 67 -8.48 -1.42 26.91
C PRO A 67 -9.55 -1.98 27.87
N TRP A 68 -9.63 -3.31 27.98
CA TRP A 68 -10.58 -3.98 28.86
C TRP A 68 -9.92 -5.20 29.55
N PRO A 69 -9.32 -5.02 30.74
CA PRO A 69 -8.56 -6.07 31.43
C PRO A 69 -9.37 -7.33 31.75
N GLU A 70 -10.65 -7.20 32.11
CA GLU A 70 -11.53 -8.33 32.43
C GLU A 70 -11.76 -9.23 31.20
N ALA A 71 -11.81 -8.65 30.01
CA ALA A 71 -11.90 -9.40 28.75
C ALA A 71 -10.62 -10.22 28.51
N VAL A 72 -9.44 -9.64 28.81
CA VAL A 72 -8.15 -10.34 28.73
C VAL A 72 -8.12 -11.49 29.74
N ASN A 73 -8.53 -11.26 31.00
CA ASN A 73 -8.59 -12.31 32.02
C ASN A 73 -9.52 -13.46 31.62
N ALA A 74 -10.69 -13.15 31.04
CA ALA A 74 -11.60 -14.16 30.52
C ALA A 74 -10.97 -14.98 29.37
N ALA A 75 -10.19 -14.34 28.51
CA ALA A 75 -9.46 -15.00 27.44
C ALA A 75 -8.30 -15.87 27.96
N VAL A 76 -7.53 -15.42 28.96
CA VAL A 76 -6.47 -16.22 29.59
C VAL A 76 -7.03 -17.55 30.12
N ALA A 77 -8.21 -17.52 30.73
CA ALA A 77 -8.89 -18.72 31.22
C ALA A 77 -9.28 -19.72 30.11
N ARG A 78 -9.21 -19.33 28.83
CA ARG A 78 -9.55 -20.12 27.64
C ARG A 78 -8.36 -20.58 26.80
N LEU A 79 -7.12 -20.30 27.22
CA LEU A 79 -5.94 -20.77 26.50
C LEU A 79 -5.76 -22.31 26.53
N GLY A 80 -6.43 -23.01 27.46
CA GLY A 80 -6.49 -24.47 27.54
C GLY A 80 -7.85 -25.08 27.17
N ASP A 81 -8.71 -24.36 26.46
CA ASP A 81 -10.03 -24.86 26.07
C ASP A 81 -9.93 -26.12 25.18
N PRO A 82 -10.83 -27.11 25.31
CA PRO A 82 -10.81 -28.29 24.43
C PRO A 82 -11.04 -27.96 22.96
N ASP A 83 -11.75 -26.89 22.64
CA ASP A 83 -11.98 -26.44 21.26
C ASP A 83 -10.80 -25.59 20.76
N GLU A 84 -10.17 -26.02 19.66
CA GLU A 84 -8.98 -25.37 19.09
C GLU A 84 -9.24 -23.90 18.72
N GLU A 85 -10.40 -23.61 18.13
CA GLU A 85 -10.71 -22.27 17.65
C GLU A 85 -11.02 -21.32 18.82
N VAL A 86 -11.59 -21.84 19.93
CA VAL A 86 -11.67 -21.08 21.19
C VAL A 86 -10.27 -20.71 21.69
N ARG A 87 -9.31 -21.66 21.68
CA ARG A 87 -7.92 -21.36 22.10
C ARG A 87 -7.27 -20.31 21.20
N ARG A 88 -7.44 -20.40 19.88
CA ARG A 88 -6.90 -19.43 18.90
C ARG A 88 -7.46 -18.02 19.14
N ARG A 89 -8.78 -17.87 19.26
CA ARG A 89 -9.42 -16.57 19.53
C ARG A 89 -9.01 -15.98 20.88
N ALA A 90 -8.89 -16.83 21.91
CA ALA A 90 -8.39 -16.44 23.21
C ALA A 90 -6.95 -15.92 23.11
N ALA A 91 -6.06 -16.64 22.41
CA ALA A 91 -4.68 -16.25 22.19
C ALA A 91 -4.58 -14.92 21.43
N CYS A 92 -5.41 -14.69 20.40
CA CYS A 92 -5.46 -13.43 19.68
C CYS A 92 -5.85 -12.25 20.59
N LEU A 93 -6.86 -12.42 21.44
CA LEU A 93 -7.26 -11.39 22.41
C LEU A 93 -6.18 -11.13 23.47
N VAL A 94 -5.60 -12.19 24.03
CA VAL A 94 -4.52 -12.09 25.02
C VAL A 94 -3.29 -11.43 24.41
N GLY A 95 -2.87 -11.82 23.21
CA GLY A 95 -1.72 -11.23 22.54
C GLY A 95 -1.94 -9.75 22.20
N TYR A 96 -3.11 -9.40 21.66
CA TYR A 96 -3.36 -8.03 21.17
C TYR A 96 -3.49 -6.99 22.28
N ARG A 97 -3.97 -7.38 23.47
CA ARG A 97 -4.26 -6.46 24.59
C ARG A 97 -3.59 -6.81 25.91
N GLY A 98 -2.94 -7.97 25.99
CA GLY A 98 -2.19 -8.40 27.16
C GLY A 98 -0.93 -7.57 27.34
N GLN A 99 -0.53 -7.42 28.60
CA GLN A 99 0.79 -6.91 28.93
C GLN A 99 1.85 -7.97 28.54
N PRO A 100 3.04 -7.56 28.05
CA PRO A 100 4.06 -8.52 27.60
C PRO A 100 4.46 -9.56 28.66
N GLY A 101 4.52 -9.17 29.94
CA GLY A 101 4.87 -10.08 31.04
C GLY A 101 3.90 -11.26 31.19
N PRO A 102 2.59 -11.02 31.38
CA PRO A 102 1.58 -12.08 31.37
C PRO A 102 1.57 -12.95 30.11
N VAL A 103 1.82 -12.36 28.93
CA VAL A 103 1.89 -13.12 27.67
C VAL A 103 3.08 -14.07 27.66
N LEU A 104 4.26 -13.62 28.11
CA LEU A 104 5.45 -14.45 28.25
C LEU A 104 5.24 -15.59 29.27
N ALA A 105 4.60 -15.29 30.39
CA ALA A 105 4.26 -16.30 31.40
C ALA A 105 3.33 -17.37 30.81
N ALA A 106 2.29 -16.96 30.08
CA ALA A 106 1.39 -17.90 29.41
C ALA A 106 2.12 -18.76 28.35
N LEU A 107 3.04 -18.16 27.59
CA LEU A 107 3.85 -18.88 26.61
C LEU A 107 4.69 -19.98 27.28
N GLY A 108 5.27 -19.74 28.46
CA GLY A 108 6.05 -20.74 29.19
C GLY A 108 5.27 -21.99 29.64
N GLU A 109 3.96 -21.85 29.87
CA GLU A 109 3.10 -22.93 30.38
C GLU A 109 2.37 -23.72 29.29
N LEU A 110 2.24 -23.15 28.10
CA LEU A 110 1.44 -23.72 27.00
C LEU A 110 2.27 -24.60 26.09
N THR A 111 1.70 -25.73 25.67
CA THR A 111 2.33 -26.68 24.75
C THR A 111 1.74 -26.66 23.35
N ASP A 112 0.56 -26.06 23.16
CA ASP A 112 -0.11 -25.95 21.86
C ASP A 112 0.71 -25.05 20.90
N PRO A 113 1.26 -25.60 19.79
CA PRO A 113 2.13 -24.84 18.89
C PRO A 113 1.48 -23.61 18.26
N VAL A 114 0.19 -23.71 17.91
CA VAL A 114 -0.54 -22.64 17.25
C VAL A 114 -0.76 -21.48 18.23
N VAL A 115 -1.22 -21.80 19.44
CA VAL A 115 -1.45 -20.81 20.50
C VAL A 115 -0.15 -20.10 20.87
N ARG A 116 0.94 -20.86 21.05
CA ARG A 116 2.28 -20.31 21.33
C ARG A 116 2.73 -19.35 20.22
N THR A 117 2.53 -19.72 18.96
CA THR A 117 2.89 -18.90 17.80
C THR A 117 2.11 -17.58 17.76
N ILE A 118 0.79 -17.63 18.03
CA ILE A 118 -0.06 -16.42 18.08
C ILE A 118 0.42 -15.48 19.19
N LEU A 119 0.70 -16.00 20.37
CA LEU A 119 1.21 -15.19 21.50
C LEU A 119 2.58 -14.59 21.20
N ALA A 120 3.50 -15.37 20.63
CA ALA A 120 4.81 -14.89 20.21
C ALA A 120 4.72 -13.77 19.16
N ARG A 121 3.83 -13.91 18.16
CA ARG A 121 3.60 -12.88 17.14
C ARG A 121 3.11 -11.57 17.76
N ALA A 122 2.28 -11.66 18.78
CA ALA A 122 1.70 -10.49 19.43
C ALA A 122 2.68 -9.74 20.35
N LEU A 123 3.73 -10.40 20.86
CA LEU A 123 4.79 -9.77 21.64
C LEU A 123 5.61 -8.74 20.83
N GLY A 124 5.59 -8.83 19.49
CA GLY A 124 6.34 -7.95 18.61
C GLY A 124 7.82 -7.91 19.00
N PRO A 125 8.44 -6.73 19.14
CA PRO A 125 9.87 -6.61 19.50
C PRO A 125 10.29 -7.38 20.76
N THR A 126 9.38 -7.60 21.71
CA THR A 126 9.68 -8.35 22.95
C THR A 126 9.98 -9.82 22.68
N ALA A 127 9.50 -10.36 21.55
CA ALA A 127 9.77 -11.74 21.13
C ALA A 127 11.25 -11.99 20.82
N ALA A 128 12.08 -10.95 20.62
CA ALA A 128 13.50 -11.09 20.30
C ALA A 128 14.32 -11.90 21.34
N HIS A 129 13.79 -12.09 22.55
CA HIS A 129 14.42 -12.94 23.58
C HIS A 129 14.10 -14.43 23.46
N LEU A 130 13.20 -14.82 22.57
CA LEU A 130 12.72 -16.21 22.40
C LEU A 130 13.50 -16.97 21.31
N THR A 131 14.77 -16.62 21.08
CA THR A 131 15.59 -17.24 20.02
C THR A 131 15.91 -18.71 20.28
N ASP A 132 15.86 -19.14 21.54
CA ASP A 132 16.14 -20.50 21.97
C ASP A 132 14.86 -21.31 22.26
N ASP A 133 13.69 -20.84 21.80
CA ASP A 133 12.42 -21.55 22.00
C ASP A 133 12.41 -22.91 21.29
N ASP A 134 11.70 -23.91 21.84
CA ASP A 134 11.61 -25.23 21.21
C ASP A 134 10.84 -25.20 19.88
N LEU A 135 9.92 -24.24 19.71
CA LEU A 135 9.07 -24.15 18.52
C LEU A 135 9.69 -23.26 17.44
N ALA A 136 9.90 -23.82 16.24
CA ALA A 136 10.53 -23.12 15.13
C ALA A 136 9.80 -21.85 14.70
N SER A 137 8.46 -21.81 14.77
CA SER A 137 7.70 -20.58 14.46
C SER A 137 7.94 -19.46 15.48
N VAL A 138 8.14 -19.78 16.76
CA VAL A 138 8.48 -18.81 17.80
C VAL A 138 9.91 -18.30 17.61
N ARG A 139 10.86 -19.22 17.38
CA ARG A 139 12.25 -18.84 17.05
C ARG A 139 12.31 -17.98 15.80
N PHE A 140 11.58 -18.34 14.73
CA PHE A 140 11.52 -17.57 13.50
C PHE A 140 11.08 -16.12 13.78
N LEU A 141 10.01 -15.93 14.55
CA LEU A 141 9.54 -14.60 14.94
C LEU A 141 10.60 -13.86 15.77
N ALA A 142 11.22 -14.51 16.74
CA ALA A 142 12.28 -13.93 17.57
C ALA A 142 13.50 -13.49 16.74
N HIS A 143 13.95 -14.34 15.81
CA HIS A 143 15.03 -14.06 14.89
C HIS A 143 14.68 -12.93 13.91
N LEU A 144 13.42 -12.85 13.48
CA LEU A 144 12.93 -11.79 12.60
C LEU A 144 12.94 -10.43 13.32
N GLU A 145 12.51 -10.38 14.59
CA GLU A 145 12.61 -9.16 15.40
C GLU A 145 14.08 -8.78 15.65
N THR A 146 14.93 -9.77 15.94
CA THR A 146 16.37 -9.55 16.09
C THR A 146 17.00 -9.01 14.80
N LEU A 147 16.56 -9.48 13.64
CA LEU A 147 17.03 -9.03 12.33
C LEU A 147 16.69 -7.55 12.08
N ARG A 148 15.51 -7.09 12.52
CA ARG A 148 15.07 -5.69 12.32
C ARG A 148 16.01 -4.69 12.99
N GLU A 149 16.57 -5.04 14.14
CA GLU A 149 17.50 -4.19 14.89
C GLU A 149 18.99 -4.54 14.63
N ALA A 150 19.28 -5.57 13.84
CA ALA A 150 20.64 -6.08 13.68
C ALA A 150 21.55 -5.16 12.85
N PRO A 151 22.82 -4.97 13.29
CA PRO A 151 23.83 -4.31 12.47
C PRO A 151 24.14 -5.15 11.21
N PRO A 152 24.60 -4.53 10.10
CA PRO A 152 24.83 -5.22 8.82
C PRO A 152 25.68 -6.49 8.91
N THR A 153 26.67 -6.51 9.82
CA THR A 153 27.59 -7.64 10.03
C THR A 153 26.89 -8.91 10.51
N ARG A 154 25.77 -8.81 11.24
CA ARG A 154 25.04 -9.96 11.80
C ARG A 154 23.91 -10.46 10.90
N ARG A 155 23.50 -9.69 9.89
CA ARG A 155 22.29 -9.97 9.10
C ARG A 155 22.37 -11.30 8.34
N ARG A 156 23.52 -11.58 7.70
CA ARG A 156 23.71 -12.85 6.97
C ARG A 156 23.61 -14.08 7.86
N PHE A 157 24.09 -13.98 9.10
CA PHE A 157 23.95 -15.05 10.08
C PHE A 157 22.48 -15.26 10.42
N LEU A 158 21.75 -14.18 10.72
CA LEU A 158 20.31 -14.25 11.02
C LEU A 158 19.48 -14.76 9.84
N ASP A 159 19.85 -14.41 8.60
CA ASP A 159 19.18 -14.96 7.41
C ASP A 159 19.34 -16.48 7.31
N ALA A 160 20.53 -17.01 7.66
CA ALA A 160 20.76 -18.45 7.68
C ALA A 160 19.91 -19.14 8.76
N VAL A 161 19.86 -18.57 9.97
CA VAL A 161 19.04 -19.10 11.06
C VAL A 161 17.55 -19.06 10.72
N LEU A 162 17.06 -17.96 10.14
CA LEU A 162 15.67 -17.86 9.68
C LEU A 162 15.34 -18.91 8.62
N LEU A 163 16.28 -19.22 7.72
CA LEU A 163 16.12 -20.28 6.72
C LEU A 163 16.07 -21.68 7.34
N ASP A 164 16.81 -21.92 8.42
CA ASP A 164 16.76 -23.19 9.14
C ASP A 164 15.41 -23.36 9.88
N ASP A 165 14.87 -22.27 10.46
CA ASP A 165 13.58 -22.31 11.15
C ASP A 165 12.37 -22.38 10.19
N VAL A 166 12.48 -21.82 8.98
CA VAL A 166 11.32 -21.57 8.10
C VAL A 166 10.57 -22.84 7.68
N GLN A 167 11.29 -23.95 7.49
CA GLN A 167 10.72 -25.21 7.02
C GLN A 167 9.71 -25.79 8.01
N GLU A 168 10.01 -25.70 9.31
CA GLU A 168 9.11 -26.16 10.37
C GLU A 168 8.11 -25.07 10.76
N ALA A 169 8.52 -23.80 10.72
CA ALA A 169 7.65 -22.67 11.08
C ALA A 169 6.37 -22.60 10.22
N VAL A 170 6.43 -23.02 8.95
CA VAL A 170 5.28 -22.98 8.02
C VAL A 170 4.08 -23.81 8.50
N HIS A 171 4.29 -24.78 9.40
CA HIS A 171 3.20 -25.59 9.96
C HIS A 171 2.33 -24.83 10.97
N HIS A 172 2.84 -23.74 11.54
CA HIS A 172 2.17 -23.02 12.64
C HIS A 172 2.14 -21.50 12.45
N LEU A 173 2.92 -20.96 11.52
CA LEU A 173 2.99 -19.54 11.20
C LEU A 173 2.57 -19.32 9.74
N GLU A 174 1.43 -18.64 9.59
CA GLU A 174 0.97 -18.11 8.32
C GLU A 174 1.70 -16.79 7.98
N ASP A 175 1.65 -16.39 6.72
CA ASP A 175 2.19 -15.11 6.22
C ASP A 175 3.71 -14.89 6.41
N ILE A 176 4.51 -15.95 6.53
CA ILE A 176 5.96 -15.87 6.70
C ILE A 176 6.60 -14.96 5.63
N GLY A 177 6.23 -15.15 4.36
CA GLY A 177 6.76 -14.36 3.25
C GLY A 177 6.45 -12.87 3.39
N HIS A 178 5.25 -12.55 3.86
CA HIS A 178 4.82 -11.18 4.15
C HIS A 178 5.63 -10.55 5.29
N LEU A 179 5.70 -11.23 6.44
CA LEU A 179 6.42 -10.74 7.61
C LEU A 179 7.91 -10.51 7.33
N TRP A 180 8.52 -11.43 6.58
CA TRP A 180 9.93 -11.33 6.21
C TRP A 180 10.17 -10.24 5.16
N GLY A 181 9.30 -10.14 4.15
CA GLY A 181 9.35 -9.10 3.13
C GLY A 181 9.32 -7.70 3.75
N GLN A 182 8.40 -7.45 4.67
CA GLN A 182 8.33 -6.18 5.40
C GLN A 182 9.62 -5.85 6.16
N ALA A 183 10.24 -6.84 6.80
CA ALA A 183 11.50 -6.64 7.52
C ALA A 183 12.64 -6.27 6.54
N LEU A 184 12.75 -6.98 5.41
CA LEU A 184 13.77 -6.71 4.40
C LEU A 184 13.55 -5.35 3.71
N TYR A 185 12.29 -4.95 3.49
CA TYR A 185 11.93 -3.63 2.97
C TYR A 185 12.38 -2.51 3.90
N LYS A 186 12.03 -2.58 5.19
CA LYS A 186 12.47 -1.58 6.19
C LYS A 186 13.99 -1.48 6.30
N LEU A 187 14.70 -2.58 6.08
CA LEU A 187 16.16 -2.64 6.07
C LEU A 187 16.80 -2.21 4.74
N GLY A 188 16.02 -1.91 3.70
CA GLY A 188 16.51 -1.54 2.37
C GLY A 188 17.22 -2.66 1.61
N ARG A 189 16.90 -3.94 1.92
CA ARG A 189 17.65 -5.12 1.45
C ARG A 189 17.14 -5.71 0.13
N GLU A 190 16.89 -4.85 -0.86
CA GLU A 190 16.31 -5.21 -2.17
C GLU A 190 16.96 -6.46 -2.83
N HIS A 191 18.28 -6.46 -2.96
CA HIS A 191 18.99 -7.52 -3.68
C HIS A 191 19.03 -8.83 -2.89
N ASP A 192 19.12 -8.74 -1.56
CA ASP A 192 19.08 -9.92 -0.70
C ASP A 192 17.70 -10.57 -0.74
N THR A 193 16.62 -9.78 -0.82
CA THR A 193 15.27 -10.30 -1.03
C THR A 193 15.19 -11.15 -2.29
N TYR A 194 15.78 -10.70 -3.41
CA TYR A 194 15.73 -11.46 -4.66
C TYR A 194 16.51 -12.78 -4.56
N ALA A 195 17.67 -12.76 -3.91
CA ALA A 195 18.45 -13.97 -3.66
C ALA A 195 17.70 -14.96 -2.75
N LEU A 196 17.00 -14.45 -1.74
CA LEU A 196 16.18 -15.23 -0.83
C LEU A 196 14.97 -15.86 -1.53
N VAL A 197 14.26 -15.09 -2.36
CA VAL A 197 13.17 -15.60 -3.21
C VAL A 197 13.67 -16.76 -4.09
N ALA A 198 14.80 -16.58 -4.79
CA ALA A 198 15.36 -17.62 -5.64
C ALA A 198 15.66 -18.92 -4.86
N ARG A 199 16.20 -18.79 -3.65
CA ARG A 199 16.49 -19.93 -2.76
C ARG A 199 15.20 -20.63 -2.31
N LEU A 200 14.22 -19.87 -1.82
CA LEU A 200 12.95 -20.41 -1.29
C LEU A 200 12.08 -21.07 -2.36
N LEU A 201 12.08 -20.55 -3.60
CA LEU A 201 11.31 -21.13 -4.70
C LEU A 201 11.83 -22.51 -5.16
N THR A 202 13.13 -22.78 -4.91
CA THR A 202 13.79 -24.03 -5.31
C THR A 202 13.31 -25.22 -4.49
N ASP A 203 13.04 -25.02 -3.19
CA ASP A 203 12.55 -26.06 -2.29
C ASP A 203 11.01 -26.11 -2.29
N PRO A 204 10.38 -27.25 -2.65
CA PRO A 204 8.93 -27.41 -2.58
C PRO A 204 8.29 -27.06 -1.23
N ALA A 205 8.99 -27.29 -0.11
CA ALA A 205 8.47 -27.01 1.24
C ALA A 205 8.35 -25.51 1.53
N THR A 206 9.22 -24.69 0.92
CA THR A 206 9.28 -23.24 1.16
C THR A 206 8.80 -22.40 -0.01
N ARG A 207 8.33 -23.04 -1.08
CA ARG A 207 8.00 -22.36 -2.34
C ARG A 207 6.93 -21.29 -2.17
N ASP A 208 5.89 -21.56 -1.37
CA ASP A 208 4.81 -20.60 -1.15
C ASP A 208 5.31 -19.37 -0.39
N ILE A 209 6.22 -19.56 0.57
CA ILE A 209 6.89 -18.47 1.28
C ILE A 209 7.73 -17.63 0.30
N GLY A 210 8.47 -18.30 -0.60
CA GLY A 210 9.25 -17.63 -1.64
C GLY A 210 8.38 -16.85 -2.62
N ALA A 211 7.21 -17.37 -2.97
CA ALA A 211 6.24 -16.70 -3.82
C ALA A 211 5.60 -15.48 -3.13
N ASP A 212 5.19 -15.61 -1.88
CA ASP A 212 4.65 -14.49 -1.09
C ASP A 212 5.70 -13.39 -0.92
N LEU A 213 6.94 -13.77 -0.60
CA LEU A 213 8.05 -12.82 -0.52
C LEU A 213 8.31 -12.13 -1.87
N ALA A 214 8.19 -12.84 -2.99
CA ALA A 214 8.31 -12.25 -4.33
C ALA A 214 7.18 -11.25 -4.62
N ARG A 215 5.95 -11.58 -4.20
CA ARG A 215 4.78 -10.70 -4.33
C ARG A 215 4.98 -9.41 -3.55
N GLU A 216 5.40 -9.50 -2.30
CA GLU A 216 5.75 -8.34 -1.47
C GLU A 216 6.84 -7.50 -2.11
N ALA A 217 7.89 -8.14 -2.61
CA ALA A 217 8.98 -7.43 -3.26
C ALA A 217 8.50 -6.63 -4.49
N CYS A 218 7.54 -7.17 -5.27
CA CYS A 218 6.92 -6.47 -6.39
C CYS A 218 6.14 -5.22 -5.97
N HIS A 219 5.51 -5.26 -4.79
CA HIS A 219 4.79 -4.11 -4.21
C HIS A 219 5.73 -3.08 -3.58
N ASP A 220 6.93 -3.46 -3.18
CA ASP A 220 7.84 -2.59 -2.44
C ASP A 220 8.90 -1.93 -3.34
N TRP A 221 9.50 -2.69 -4.26
CA TRP A 221 10.61 -2.24 -5.11
C TRP A 221 10.22 -2.20 -6.59
N ARG A 222 10.59 -1.12 -7.27
CA ARG A 222 10.27 -0.91 -8.69
C ARG A 222 10.95 -1.90 -9.63
N ALA A 223 12.12 -2.42 -9.26
CA ALA A 223 12.86 -3.38 -10.07
C ALA A 223 12.37 -4.83 -9.90
N ALA A 224 11.65 -5.14 -8.81
CA ALA A 224 11.32 -6.51 -8.43
C ALA A 224 10.50 -7.26 -9.49
N PRO A 225 9.44 -6.67 -10.11
CA PRO A 225 8.70 -7.39 -11.14
C PRO A 225 9.58 -7.82 -12.32
N VAL A 226 10.50 -6.97 -12.75
CA VAL A 226 11.43 -7.28 -13.85
C VAL A 226 12.44 -8.36 -13.42
N ARG A 227 12.90 -8.34 -12.18
CA ARG A 227 13.90 -9.29 -11.68
C ARG A 227 13.33 -10.66 -11.35
N LEU A 228 12.12 -10.72 -10.80
CA LEU A 228 11.54 -11.93 -10.24
C LEU A 228 10.63 -12.67 -11.23
N LEU A 229 10.06 -11.99 -12.22
CA LEU A 229 9.14 -12.62 -13.17
C LEU A 229 9.72 -13.88 -13.86
N PRO A 230 10.97 -13.89 -14.38
CA PRO A 230 11.53 -15.10 -14.99
C PRO A 230 11.62 -16.29 -14.02
N LEU A 231 11.96 -16.02 -12.75
CA LEU A 231 12.05 -17.04 -11.70
C LEU A 231 10.66 -17.63 -11.38
N LEU A 232 9.64 -16.78 -11.27
CA LEU A 232 8.27 -17.21 -11.01
C LEU A 232 7.73 -18.10 -12.14
N ILE A 233 7.99 -17.74 -13.39
CA ILE A 233 7.59 -18.53 -14.57
C ILE A 233 8.29 -19.89 -14.59
N GLN A 234 9.59 -19.92 -14.31
CA GLN A 234 10.37 -21.17 -14.26
C GLN A 234 9.76 -22.20 -13.29
N HIS A 235 9.26 -21.75 -12.14
CA HIS A 235 8.70 -22.64 -11.12
C HIS A 235 7.20 -22.93 -11.29
N GLN A 236 6.48 -22.22 -12.16
CA GLN A 236 5.05 -22.44 -12.41
C GLN A 236 4.75 -23.86 -12.94
N GLY A 237 5.65 -24.40 -13.78
CA GLY A 237 5.48 -25.72 -14.38
C GLY A 237 5.62 -26.90 -13.40
N GLN A 238 6.02 -26.65 -12.14
CA GLN A 238 6.39 -27.68 -11.17
C GLN A 238 5.29 -28.01 -10.13
N LYS A 239 4.05 -27.53 -10.37
CA LYS A 239 2.83 -27.56 -9.52
C LYS A 239 2.51 -26.15 -9.00
N ALA A 240 1.68 -25.43 -9.76
CA ALA A 240 1.25 -24.07 -9.44
C ALA A 240 0.42 -24.06 -8.14
N THR A 241 0.92 -23.33 -7.14
CA THR A 241 0.21 -23.04 -5.89
C THR A 241 -0.53 -21.70 -6.00
N PRO A 242 -1.54 -21.44 -5.15
CA PRO A 242 -2.21 -20.15 -5.12
C PRO A 242 -1.26 -18.98 -4.86
N ALA A 243 -0.28 -19.14 -3.96
CA ALA A 243 0.75 -18.15 -3.68
C ALA A 243 1.59 -17.82 -4.92
N LEU A 244 2.07 -18.86 -5.63
CA LEU A 244 2.83 -18.68 -6.86
C LEU A 244 2.01 -18.01 -7.97
N GLY A 245 0.74 -18.39 -8.11
CA GLY A 245 -0.20 -17.75 -9.02
C GLY A 245 -0.39 -16.26 -8.70
N ALA A 246 -0.60 -15.92 -7.43
CA ALA A 246 -0.77 -14.54 -6.97
C ALA A 246 0.49 -13.69 -7.20
N ALA A 247 1.68 -14.24 -6.93
CA ALA A 247 2.95 -13.56 -7.19
C ALA A 247 3.17 -13.32 -8.68
N LEU A 248 2.89 -14.33 -9.52
CA LEU A 248 3.00 -14.24 -10.97
C LEU A 248 2.01 -13.22 -11.54
N THR A 249 0.76 -13.20 -11.07
CA THR A 249 -0.23 -12.18 -11.45
C THR A 249 0.28 -10.78 -11.10
N THR A 250 0.77 -10.55 -9.89
CA THR A 250 1.34 -9.25 -9.50
C THR A 250 2.50 -8.86 -10.39
N ALA A 251 3.49 -9.73 -10.59
CA ALA A 251 4.64 -9.42 -11.44
C ALA A 251 4.23 -9.13 -12.90
N SER A 252 3.22 -9.84 -13.42
CA SER A 252 2.71 -9.69 -14.78
C SER A 252 1.88 -8.43 -15.00
N ILE A 253 1.34 -7.82 -13.93
CA ILE A 253 0.64 -6.54 -14.01
C ILE A 253 1.63 -5.40 -14.26
N SER A 254 2.91 -5.55 -13.87
CA SER A 254 3.94 -4.54 -14.11
C SER A 254 4.16 -4.31 -15.61
N GLU A 255 4.01 -3.07 -16.04
CA GLU A 255 4.22 -2.66 -17.42
C GLU A 255 5.71 -2.68 -17.77
N ALA A 256 6.59 -2.47 -16.79
CA ALA A 256 8.03 -2.62 -16.98
C ALA A 256 8.42 -4.10 -17.22
N ALA A 257 7.86 -5.02 -16.42
CA ALA A 257 8.08 -6.46 -16.60
C ALA A 257 7.51 -6.94 -17.94
N ARG A 258 6.29 -6.53 -18.32
CA ARG A 258 5.69 -6.84 -19.63
C ARG A 258 6.53 -6.37 -20.81
N ARG A 259 7.08 -5.14 -20.74
CA ARG A 259 7.96 -4.61 -21.78
C ARG A 259 9.27 -5.39 -21.91
N THR A 260 9.81 -5.87 -20.78
CA THR A 260 11.11 -6.56 -20.75
C THR A 260 10.99 -8.04 -21.10
N HIS A 261 9.97 -8.72 -20.57
CA HIS A 261 9.80 -10.17 -20.57
C HIS A 261 8.54 -10.62 -21.29
N GLY A 262 7.95 -9.78 -22.14
CA GLY A 262 6.66 -10.03 -22.78
C GLY A 262 6.57 -11.37 -23.53
N ALA A 263 7.69 -11.87 -24.06
CA ALA A 263 7.76 -13.19 -24.69
C ALA A 263 7.49 -14.35 -23.70
N LEU A 264 7.97 -14.25 -22.46
CA LEU A 264 7.76 -15.27 -21.43
C LEU A 264 6.30 -15.32 -20.96
N LEU A 265 5.58 -14.21 -21.07
CA LEU A 265 4.18 -14.11 -20.64
C LEU A 265 3.18 -14.68 -21.66
N ILE A 266 3.61 -14.98 -22.89
CA ILE A 266 2.74 -15.58 -23.92
C ILE A 266 2.25 -16.97 -23.51
N GLU A 267 3.08 -17.69 -22.76
CA GLU A 267 2.82 -19.07 -22.31
C GLU A 267 2.04 -19.15 -20.99
N VAL A 268 1.81 -18.00 -20.33
CA VAL A 268 1.11 -17.92 -19.05
C VAL A 268 -0.36 -17.56 -19.27
N PRO A 269 -1.31 -18.38 -18.79
CA PRO A 269 -2.71 -17.99 -18.76
C PRO A 269 -2.88 -16.76 -17.87
N SER A 270 -2.99 -15.57 -18.48
CA SER A 270 -3.23 -14.32 -17.75
C SER A 270 -4.62 -13.81 -18.08
N THR A 271 -5.41 -13.53 -17.05
CA THR A 271 -6.61 -12.70 -17.21
C THR A 271 -6.11 -11.26 -17.30
N PRO A 272 -6.22 -10.58 -18.46
CA PRO A 272 -5.80 -9.20 -18.53
C PRO A 272 -6.62 -8.40 -17.52
N PRO A 273 -5.99 -7.61 -16.63
CA PRO A 273 -6.76 -6.76 -15.74
C PRO A 273 -7.60 -5.80 -16.59
N PRO A 274 -8.82 -5.45 -16.17
CA PRO A 274 -9.61 -4.46 -16.86
C PRO A 274 -8.78 -3.18 -16.96
N ARG A 275 -8.42 -2.81 -18.19
CA ARG A 275 -7.86 -1.47 -18.45
C ARG A 275 -8.90 -0.50 -17.91
N ALA A 276 -8.52 0.31 -16.93
CA ALA A 276 -9.31 1.47 -16.57
C ALA A 276 -9.52 2.25 -17.87
N ARG A 277 -10.77 2.29 -18.35
CA ARG A 277 -11.14 3.01 -19.55
C ARG A 277 -10.76 4.46 -19.28
N ARG A 278 -9.63 4.93 -19.83
CA ARG A 278 -9.46 6.36 -20.07
C ARG A 278 -10.57 6.70 -21.06
N ILE A 279 -11.65 7.28 -20.53
CA ILE A 279 -12.69 7.87 -21.34
C ILE A 279 -11.96 8.87 -22.25
N PRO A 280 -11.99 8.68 -23.58
CA PRO A 280 -11.43 9.66 -24.48
C PRO A 280 -12.12 10.98 -24.14
N SER A 281 -11.32 11.98 -23.74
CA SER A 281 -11.80 13.34 -23.68
C SER A 281 -12.30 13.66 -25.09
N THR A 282 -13.60 13.78 -25.28
CA THR A 282 -14.16 14.38 -26.49
C THR A 282 -13.59 15.78 -26.54
N ALA A 283 -12.60 16.00 -27.39
CA ALA A 283 -11.96 17.30 -27.55
C ALA A 283 -12.96 18.24 -28.18
N THR A 284 -13.67 19.00 -27.35
CA THR A 284 -14.46 20.13 -27.81
C THR A 284 -13.45 21.23 -28.15
N ALA A 285 -13.14 21.39 -29.44
CA ALA A 285 -12.25 22.45 -29.89
C ALA A 285 -12.96 23.80 -29.75
N TYR A 286 -12.40 24.70 -28.94
CA TYR A 286 -12.88 26.07 -28.82
C TYR A 286 -12.08 26.98 -29.75
N ASP A 287 -12.74 27.89 -30.46
CA ASP A 287 -12.08 29.06 -31.05
C ASP A 287 -12.02 30.22 -30.04
N SER A 288 -11.22 31.25 -30.36
CA SER A 288 -11.03 32.40 -29.46
C SER A 288 -12.35 33.12 -29.13
N ALA A 289 -13.30 33.19 -30.06
CA ALA A 289 -14.58 33.89 -29.87
C ALA A 289 -15.49 33.11 -28.90
N SER A 290 -15.60 31.80 -29.10
CA SER A 290 -16.39 30.89 -28.28
C SER A 290 -15.80 30.75 -26.88
N ALA A 291 -14.47 30.70 -26.76
CA ALA A 291 -13.78 30.71 -25.48
C ALA A 291 -14.05 32.00 -24.69
N ALA A 292 -13.99 33.16 -25.34
CA ALA A 292 -14.27 34.45 -24.71
C ALA A 292 -15.73 34.55 -24.24
N ALA A 293 -16.69 34.12 -25.07
CA ALA A 293 -18.10 34.10 -24.72
C ALA A 293 -18.39 33.18 -23.53
N LEU A 294 -17.78 31.99 -23.51
CA LEU A 294 -17.90 31.04 -22.40
C LEU A 294 -17.37 31.63 -21.09
N LEU A 295 -16.18 32.24 -21.11
CA LEU A 295 -15.59 32.85 -19.92
C LEU A 295 -16.36 34.09 -19.43
N ALA A 296 -16.97 34.86 -20.33
CA ALA A 296 -17.83 35.98 -19.97
C ALA A 296 -19.06 35.53 -19.17
N ALA A 297 -19.59 34.34 -19.47
CA ALA A 297 -20.69 33.71 -18.74
C ALA A 297 -20.27 33.07 -17.40
N LYS A 298 -18.95 32.92 -17.13
CA LYS A 298 -18.43 32.36 -15.88
C LYS A 298 -18.08 33.46 -14.86
N PRO A 299 -18.19 33.16 -13.54
CA PRO A 299 -17.75 34.08 -12.51
C PRO A 299 -16.23 34.27 -12.55
N VAL A 300 -15.73 35.38 -12.01
CA VAL A 300 -14.28 35.64 -11.91
C VAL A 300 -13.62 34.67 -10.93
N GLY A 301 -14.26 34.42 -9.78
CA GLY A 301 -13.81 33.49 -8.73
C GLY A 301 -13.95 32.01 -9.08
N ILE A 302 -13.96 31.64 -10.36
CA ILE A 302 -14.07 30.24 -10.78
C ILE A 302 -12.83 29.46 -10.34
N THR A 303 -13.04 28.42 -9.52
CA THR A 303 -11.95 27.55 -9.04
C THR A 303 -11.89 26.21 -9.75
N ARG A 304 -12.86 25.91 -10.63
CA ARG A 304 -12.90 24.69 -11.45
C ARG A 304 -13.51 25.01 -12.80
N LEU A 305 -12.83 24.61 -13.86
CA LEU A 305 -13.30 24.71 -15.23
C LEU A 305 -12.83 23.47 -15.99
N ALA A 306 -13.77 22.68 -16.49
CA ALA A 306 -13.44 21.58 -17.38
C ALA A 306 -12.85 22.14 -18.67
N HIS A 307 -11.85 21.47 -19.25
CA HIS A 307 -11.20 21.89 -20.50
C HIS A 307 -10.54 23.28 -20.41
N ALA A 308 -10.04 23.66 -19.23
CA ALA A 308 -9.43 24.98 -19.04
C ALA A 308 -8.28 25.24 -20.02
N SER A 309 -7.46 24.22 -20.32
CA SER A 309 -6.41 24.31 -21.35
C SER A 309 -6.97 24.67 -22.73
N ASP A 310 -8.06 24.00 -23.12
CA ASP A 310 -8.64 24.13 -24.46
C ASP A 310 -9.38 25.47 -24.62
N ILE A 311 -9.79 26.09 -23.52
CA ILE A 311 -10.45 27.40 -23.50
C ILE A 311 -9.41 28.53 -23.49
N PHE A 312 -8.37 28.45 -22.64
CA PHE A 312 -7.41 29.55 -22.48
C PHE A 312 -6.30 29.56 -23.53
N ALA A 313 -5.93 28.41 -24.12
CA ALA A 313 -4.88 28.37 -25.14
C ALA A 313 -5.23 29.19 -26.40
N PRO A 314 -6.41 29.05 -27.02
CA PRO A 314 -6.79 29.86 -28.19
C PRO A 314 -6.84 31.36 -27.90
N LEU A 315 -7.21 31.74 -26.66
CA LEU A 315 -7.24 33.15 -26.24
C LEU A 315 -5.84 33.74 -26.16
N LEU A 316 -4.88 32.98 -25.61
CA LEU A 316 -3.48 33.39 -25.54
C LEU A 316 -2.81 33.41 -26.92
N ASP A 317 -3.23 32.54 -27.83
CA ASP A 317 -2.76 32.53 -29.22
C ASP A 317 -3.30 33.74 -29.99
N ALA A 318 -4.51 34.20 -29.69
CA ALA A 318 -5.14 35.36 -30.31
C ALA A 318 -4.64 36.71 -29.77
N GLY A 319 -4.07 36.76 -28.55
CA GLY A 319 -3.51 37.98 -27.98
C GLY A 319 -3.46 38.00 -26.45
N PRO A 320 -3.16 39.17 -25.85
CA PRO A 320 -3.12 39.31 -24.40
C PRO A 320 -4.52 39.11 -23.80
N LEU A 321 -4.57 38.38 -22.68
CA LEU A 321 -5.81 38.18 -21.93
C LEU A 321 -6.30 39.52 -21.36
N THR A 322 -7.62 39.72 -21.38
CA THR A 322 -8.26 40.81 -20.62
C THR A 322 -8.02 40.62 -19.13
N PHE A 323 -8.10 41.70 -18.34
CA PHE A 323 -7.96 41.64 -16.89
C PHE A 323 -8.89 40.58 -16.25
N ARG A 324 -10.14 40.48 -16.74
CA ARG A 324 -11.11 39.49 -16.26
C ARG A 324 -10.67 38.05 -16.55
N GLN A 325 -10.23 37.78 -17.78
CA GLN A 325 -9.76 36.46 -18.17
C GLN A 325 -8.47 36.07 -17.42
N ALA A 326 -7.55 37.02 -17.23
CA ALA A 326 -6.35 36.82 -16.42
C ALA A 326 -6.70 36.48 -14.97
N ALA A 327 -7.67 37.18 -14.35
CA ALA A 327 -8.13 36.86 -13.00
C ALA A 327 -8.77 35.46 -12.90
N GLN A 328 -9.54 35.04 -13.91
CA GLN A 328 -10.09 33.68 -13.97
C GLN A 328 -9.00 32.62 -14.09
N LEU A 329 -7.99 32.85 -14.95
CA LEU A 329 -6.85 31.94 -15.09
C LEU A 329 -6.00 31.87 -13.81
N TYR A 330 -5.78 33.01 -13.16
CA TYR A 330 -5.10 33.08 -11.86
C TYR A 330 -5.82 32.23 -10.82
N ASN A 331 -7.15 32.34 -10.73
CA ASN A 331 -7.94 31.61 -9.76
C ASN A 331 -7.90 30.09 -9.99
N LEU A 332 -7.93 29.65 -11.25
CA LEU A 332 -7.74 28.25 -11.60
C LEU A 332 -6.32 27.74 -11.30
N THR A 333 -5.32 28.62 -11.36
CA THR A 333 -3.91 28.28 -11.15
C THR A 333 -3.51 28.27 -9.67
N PHE A 334 -4.03 29.18 -8.82
CA PHE A 334 -3.48 29.39 -7.48
C PHE A 334 -4.42 29.04 -6.31
N HIS A 335 -5.71 28.75 -6.53
CA HIS A 335 -6.64 28.54 -5.41
C HIS A 335 -6.81 27.10 -4.94
N ARG A 336 -6.68 26.09 -5.81
CA ARG A 336 -6.87 24.69 -5.40
C ARG A 336 -5.86 23.76 -6.08
N PRO A 337 -5.20 22.88 -5.31
CA PRO A 337 -4.36 21.86 -5.90
C PRO A 337 -5.18 20.90 -6.77
N GLY A 338 -4.54 20.43 -7.84
CA GLY A 338 -5.00 19.35 -8.68
C GLY A 338 -5.01 19.67 -10.16
N ARG A 339 -5.85 18.92 -10.90
CA ARG A 339 -5.81 18.91 -12.37
C ARG A 339 -5.92 20.29 -13.01
N SER A 340 -6.88 21.11 -12.59
CA SER A 340 -7.07 22.46 -13.16
C SER A 340 -5.85 23.35 -12.93
N GLN A 341 -5.21 23.27 -11.76
CA GLN A 341 -4.00 24.01 -11.46
C GLN A 341 -2.84 23.59 -12.36
N ALA A 342 -2.64 22.28 -12.53
CA ALA A 342 -1.58 21.76 -13.39
C ALA A 342 -1.77 22.08 -14.88
N GLU A 343 -3.01 22.08 -15.36
CA GLU A 343 -3.35 22.46 -16.74
C GLU A 343 -3.18 23.97 -16.97
N CYS A 344 -3.51 24.80 -15.97
CA CYS A 344 -3.46 26.26 -16.10
C CYS A 344 -2.07 26.87 -15.82
N ALA A 345 -1.23 26.21 -15.02
CA ALA A 345 0.13 26.68 -14.70
C ALA A 345 0.99 27.05 -15.94
N PRO A 346 1.11 26.22 -17.00
CA PRO A 346 1.86 26.61 -18.19
C PRO A 346 1.20 27.78 -18.94
N LEU A 347 -0.13 27.90 -18.93
CA LEU A 347 -0.85 29.03 -19.56
C LEU A 347 -0.62 30.33 -18.80
N TRP A 348 -0.59 30.25 -17.47
CA TRP A 348 -0.24 31.39 -16.62
C TRP A 348 1.20 31.84 -16.84
N LEU A 349 2.14 30.89 -17.00
CA LEU A 349 3.53 31.20 -17.35
C LEU A 349 3.64 31.92 -18.70
N ARG A 350 2.89 31.46 -19.72
CA ARG A 350 2.80 32.15 -21.03
C ARG A 350 2.26 33.58 -20.90
N HIS A 351 1.28 33.81 -20.03
CA HIS A 351 0.66 35.11 -19.82
C HIS A 351 1.53 36.08 -19.00
N ALA A 352 2.02 35.63 -17.84
CA ALA A 352 2.72 36.46 -16.85
C ALA A 352 4.25 36.47 -17.01
N GLY A 353 4.78 35.64 -17.92
CA GLY A 353 6.21 35.53 -18.20
C GLY A 353 7.04 34.90 -17.08
N HIS A 354 8.36 34.94 -17.26
CA HIS A 354 9.34 34.25 -16.40
C HIS A 354 9.28 34.64 -14.92
N SER A 355 8.79 35.83 -14.58
CA SER A 355 8.60 36.26 -13.18
C SER A 355 7.61 35.39 -12.39
N ALA A 356 6.70 34.69 -13.07
CA ALA A 356 5.75 33.78 -12.42
C ALA A 356 6.36 32.40 -12.10
N LEU A 357 7.48 32.03 -12.73
CA LEU A 357 8.07 30.69 -12.66
C LEU A 357 8.38 30.23 -11.23
N PRO A 358 9.06 31.01 -10.36
CA PRO A 358 9.40 30.54 -9.01
C PRO A 358 8.15 30.15 -8.20
N ARG A 359 7.07 30.94 -8.35
CA ARG A 359 5.81 30.69 -7.64
C ARG A 359 5.09 29.45 -8.16
N LEU A 360 5.10 29.22 -9.47
CA LEU A 360 4.52 28.02 -10.07
C LEU A 360 5.28 26.76 -9.65
N LEU A 361 6.62 26.81 -9.68
CA LEU A 361 7.44 25.67 -9.28
C LEU A 361 7.27 25.35 -7.79
N ALA A 362 7.30 26.35 -6.91
CA ALA A 362 7.08 26.17 -5.47
C ALA A 362 5.72 25.51 -5.14
N LEU A 363 4.75 25.67 -6.04
CA LEU A 363 3.41 25.13 -5.89
C LEU A 363 3.27 23.73 -6.50
N MET A 364 4.01 23.39 -7.55
CA MET A 364 3.91 22.09 -8.22
C MET A 364 4.89 21.04 -7.69
N THR A 365 6.15 21.42 -7.39
CA THR A 365 7.21 20.47 -7.05
C THR A 365 6.99 19.68 -5.76
N PRO A 366 6.35 20.21 -4.69
CA PRO A 366 6.09 19.43 -3.47
C PRO A 366 5.14 18.25 -3.68
N HIS A 367 4.34 18.28 -4.75
CA HIS A 367 3.26 17.32 -4.99
C HIS A 367 3.56 16.35 -6.14
N LEU A 368 4.81 16.26 -6.62
CA LEU A 368 5.15 15.36 -7.73
C LEU A 368 5.03 13.88 -7.35
N ALA A 369 5.21 13.55 -6.08
CA ALA A 369 5.03 12.20 -5.54
C ALA A 369 3.58 11.92 -5.08
N ASP A 370 2.67 12.88 -5.22
CA ASP A 370 1.27 12.71 -4.85
C ASP A 370 0.54 11.85 -5.91
N TYR A 371 -0.16 10.81 -5.50
CA TYR A 371 -0.83 9.90 -6.44
C TYR A 371 -2.09 10.52 -7.09
N GLY A 372 -2.75 11.46 -6.40
CA GLY A 372 -3.94 12.14 -6.90
C GLY A 372 -3.61 13.29 -7.86
N PHE A 373 -2.46 13.94 -7.67
CA PHE A 373 -2.11 15.17 -8.40
C PHE A 373 -0.80 15.11 -9.18
N GLY A 374 0.14 14.24 -8.81
CA GLY A 374 1.51 14.19 -9.33
C GLY A 374 1.58 14.01 -10.84
N GLU A 375 0.78 13.11 -11.42
CA GLU A 375 0.72 12.93 -12.88
C GLU A 375 0.34 14.22 -13.61
N TYR A 376 -0.61 14.99 -13.05
CA TYR A 376 -1.03 16.25 -13.65
C TYR A 376 0.07 17.29 -13.56
N TYR A 377 0.73 17.44 -12.40
CA TYR A 377 1.83 18.39 -12.25
C TYR A 377 3.03 18.04 -13.13
N LEU A 378 3.37 16.77 -13.25
CA LEU A 378 4.39 16.29 -14.19
C LEU A 378 4.02 16.66 -15.63
N ALA A 379 2.77 16.44 -16.05
CA ALA A 379 2.30 16.87 -17.36
C ALA A 379 2.35 18.41 -17.54
N GLY A 380 2.03 19.17 -16.50
CA GLY A 380 2.16 20.64 -16.50
C GLY A 380 3.61 21.10 -16.68
N LEU A 381 4.55 20.51 -15.93
CA LEU A 381 5.98 20.77 -16.06
C LEU A 381 6.51 20.38 -17.44
N ALA A 382 6.06 19.25 -17.99
CA ALA A 382 6.43 18.82 -19.34
C ALA A 382 6.01 19.84 -20.40
N ARG A 383 4.84 20.48 -20.25
CA ARG A 383 4.37 21.55 -21.15
C ARG A 383 5.13 22.86 -20.98
N MET A 384 5.78 23.10 -19.84
CA MET A 384 6.67 24.25 -19.64
C MET A 384 8.04 24.05 -20.33
N GLY A 385 8.37 22.82 -20.75
CA GLY A 385 9.62 22.51 -21.46
C GLY A 385 10.87 22.91 -20.67
N SER A 386 11.83 23.54 -21.36
CA SER A 386 13.09 23.98 -20.75
C SER A 386 12.91 25.01 -19.63
N GLN A 387 11.79 25.74 -19.58
CA GLN A 387 11.52 26.70 -18.50
C GLN A 387 11.34 26.00 -17.14
N ALA A 388 10.95 24.72 -17.13
CA ALA A 388 10.83 23.92 -15.91
C ALA A 388 12.15 23.28 -15.44
N HIS A 389 13.30 23.67 -16.01
CA HIS A 389 14.61 23.15 -15.59
C HIS A 389 14.87 23.19 -14.06
N PRO A 390 14.46 24.22 -13.30
CA PRO A 390 14.66 24.23 -11.85
C PRO A 390 13.86 23.15 -11.10
N ALA A 391 12.85 22.52 -11.72
CA ALA A 391 12.13 21.37 -11.14
C ALA A 391 12.82 20.01 -11.38
N LEU A 392 13.86 19.98 -12.22
CA LEU A 392 14.56 18.75 -12.60
C LEU A 392 15.08 17.95 -11.39
N PRO A 393 15.65 18.55 -10.32
CA PRO A 393 16.07 17.78 -9.14
C PRO A 393 14.92 16.98 -8.51
N SER A 394 13.72 17.57 -8.41
CA SER A 394 12.54 16.89 -7.84
C SER A 394 12.02 15.78 -8.76
N VAL A 395 12.02 16.01 -10.09
CA VAL A 395 11.64 14.98 -11.06
C VAL A 395 12.64 13.83 -11.06
N THR A 396 13.94 14.12 -10.99
CA THR A 396 15.00 13.12 -10.94
C THR A 396 14.96 12.31 -9.65
N ALA A 397 14.72 12.93 -8.50
CA ALA A 397 14.52 12.20 -7.25
C ALA A 397 13.36 11.18 -7.34
N LEU A 398 12.28 11.56 -8.01
CA LEU A 398 11.15 10.64 -8.26
C LEU A 398 11.54 9.49 -9.21
N THR A 399 12.33 9.74 -10.26
CA THR A 399 12.76 8.68 -11.18
C THR A 399 13.79 7.74 -10.58
N ASP A 400 14.63 8.25 -9.69
CA ASP A 400 15.76 7.53 -9.11
C ASP A 400 15.36 6.75 -7.85
N SER A 401 14.17 7.04 -7.29
CA SER A 401 13.61 6.24 -6.20
C SER A 401 13.49 4.77 -6.62
N ARG A 402 14.08 3.91 -5.79
CA ARG A 402 14.02 2.44 -5.94
C ARG A 402 12.74 1.85 -5.37
N THR A 403 12.18 2.50 -4.36
CA THR A 403 10.96 2.07 -3.67
C THR A 403 9.74 2.72 -4.30
N ARG A 404 8.61 2.03 -4.19
CA ARG A 404 7.31 2.56 -4.62
C ARG A 404 6.80 3.58 -3.62
N ILE A 405 6.01 4.53 -4.11
CA ILE A 405 5.32 5.48 -3.23
C ILE A 405 4.12 4.75 -2.61
N PRO A 406 4.00 4.68 -1.27
CA PRO A 406 2.85 4.06 -0.64
C PRO A 406 1.61 4.88 -0.93
N VAL A 407 0.58 4.20 -1.40
CA VAL A 407 -0.78 4.74 -1.51
C VAL A 407 -1.60 3.97 -0.45
N ASN A 408 -2.66 4.57 0.09
CA ASN A 408 -3.53 3.89 1.06
C ASN A 408 -4.99 4.09 0.65
N ASP A 409 -5.26 3.84 -0.63
CA ASP A 409 -6.54 4.20 -1.29
C ASP A 409 -7.07 3.04 -2.16
N SER A 410 -6.34 1.92 -2.27
CA SER A 410 -6.78 0.77 -3.09
C SER A 410 -6.08 -0.54 -2.73
N THR A 411 -6.08 -1.52 -3.64
CA THR A 411 -5.31 -2.76 -3.48
C THR A 411 -3.84 -2.53 -3.82
N ARG A 412 -2.90 -3.22 -3.17
CA ARG A 412 -1.45 -3.07 -3.45
C ARG A 412 -1.09 -3.27 -4.94
N ASP A 413 -1.81 -4.13 -5.66
CA ASP A 413 -1.64 -4.31 -7.12
C ASP A 413 -2.10 -3.08 -7.93
N ALA A 414 -3.13 -2.36 -7.47
CA ALA A 414 -3.56 -1.10 -8.07
C ALA A 414 -2.58 0.04 -7.75
N GLU A 415 -2.08 0.10 -6.51
CA GLU A 415 -1.06 1.07 -6.08
C GLU A 415 0.24 0.92 -6.87
N MET A 416 0.67 -0.32 -7.11
CA MET A 416 1.79 -0.64 -7.98
C MET A 416 1.63 -0.06 -9.40
N ARG A 417 0.43 -0.16 -10.00
CA ARG A 417 0.15 0.41 -11.33
C ARG A 417 0.13 1.93 -11.33
N LEU A 418 -0.37 2.55 -10.26
CA LEU A 418 -0.35 4.00 -10.09
C LEU A 418 1.09 4.51 -10.00
N ASP A 419 1.95 3.88 -9.20
CA ASP A 419 3.37 4.22 -9.10
C ASP A 419 4.09 4.08 -10.46
N GLU A 420 3.82 3.02 -11.23
CA GLU A 420 4.42 2.86 -12.57
C GLU A 420 3.95 3.92 -13.58
N SER A 421 2.68 4.32 -13.50
CA SER A 421 2.12 5.38 -14.34
C SER A 421 2.75 6.74 -13.99
N LEU A 422 2.91 7.01 -12.71
CA LEU A 422 3.59 8.20 -12.19
C LEU A 422 5.08 8.23 -12.60
N LEU A 423 5.79 7.10 -12.48
CA LEU A 423 7.18 6.97 -12.92
C LEU A 423 7.31 7.20 -14.43
N ALA A 424 6.39 6.65 -15.24
CA ALA A 424 6.38 6.89 -16.68
C ALA A 424 6.15 8.37 -17.02
N ALA A 425 5.24 9.05 -16.30
CA ALA A 425 5.01 10.49 -16.42
C ALA A 425 6.27 11.29 -16.03
N ALA A 426 6.97 10.89 -14.97
CA ALA A 426 8.22 11.53 -14.53
C ALA A 426 9.33 11.40 -15.57
N LEU A 427 9.52 10.20 -16.12
CA LEU A 427 10.49 9.95 -17.20
C LEU A 427 10.14 10.74 -18.48
N SER A 428 8.86 10.87 -18.81
CA SER A 428 8.40 11.69 -19.93
C SER A 428 8.68 13.18 -19.69
N THR A 429 8.40 13.66 -18.48
CA THR A 429 8.62 15.05 -18.07
C THR A 429 10.09 15.42 -18.10
N ARG A 430 10.95 14.54 -17.56
CA ARG A 430 12.40 14.69 -17.60
C ARG A 430 12.91 14.84 -19.03
N ARG A 431 12.42 14.00 -19.95
CA ARG A 431 12.75 14.09 -21.37
C ARG A 431 12.29 15.41 -22.00
N ALA A 432 11.09 15.88 -21.70
CA ALA A 432 10.57 17.15 -22.21
C ALA A 432 11.41 18.36 -21.75
N ILE A 433 11.78 18.41 -20.47
CA ILE A 433 12.64 19.46 -19.92
C ILE A 433 14.02 19.50 -20.62
N HIS A 434 14.56 18.34 -20.99
CA HIS A 434 15.85 18.24 -21.68
C HIS A 434 15.78 18.46 -23.19
N ALA A 435 14.68 18.10 -23.86
CA ALA A 435 14.54 18.19 -25.31
C ALA A 435 14.69 19.63 -25.84
N ASP A 436 14.21 20.61 -25.08
CA ASP A 436 14.29 22.04 -25.43
C ASP A 436 15.60 22.71 -24.98
N ALA A 437 16.54 21.96 -24.39
CA ALA A 437 17.83 22.48 -23.90
C ALA A 437 19.00 22.20 -24.86
N VAL A 438 18.79 21.44 -25.94
CA VAL A 438 19.83 21.16 -26.95
C VAL A 438 19.78 22.24 -28.04
N PRO A 439 20.79 23.13 -28.16
CA PRO A 439 20.84 24.07 -29.27
C PRO A 439 21.04 23.30 -30.59
N PRO A 440 20.41 23.73 -31.71
CA PRO A 440 20.62 23.09 -33.00
C PRO A 440 22.11 23.16 -33.39
N PRO A 441 22.65 22.13 -34.08
CA PRO A 441 24.02 22.16 -34.57
C PRO A 441 24.21 23.39 -35.49
N PRO A 442 25.38 24.05 -35.46
CA PRO A 442 25.62 25.22 -36.29
C PRO A 442 25.43 24.85 -37.76
N ALA A 443 24.69 25.70 -38.49
CA ALA A 443 24.41 25.51 -39.91
C ALA A 443 25.74 25.33 -40.69
N PRO A 444 25.81 24.37 -41.62
CA PRO A 444 27.02 24.19 -42.42
C PRO A 444 27.29 25.48 -43.20
N LEU A 445 28.51 26.00 -43.04
CA LEU A 445 29.01 27.14 -43.80
C LEU A 445 28.89 26.82 -45.29
N SER A 446 28.15 27.65 -46.01
CA SER A 446 28.04 27.53 -47.46
C SER A 446 29.43 27.73 -48.09
N PRO A 447 29.86 26.83 -48.99
CA PRO A 447 31.11 27.01 -49.70
C PRO A 447 31.02 28.24 -50.61
N GLN A 448 32.01 29.14 -50.50
CA GLN A 448 32.22 30.25 -51.42
C GLN A 448 32.77 29.77 -52.77
#